data_AF-A0A7S1USJ6-F1
#
_entry.id   AF-A0A7S1USJ6-F1
#
_cell.length_a   1.000
_cell.length_b   1.000
_cell.length_c   1.000
_cell.angle_alpha   90.00
_cell.angle_beta   90.00
_cell.angle_gamma   90.00
#
_symmetry.space_group_name_H-M   'P 1'
#
loop_
_entity.id
_entity.type
_entity.pdbx_description
1 polymer ?
#
loop_
_entity_poly.entity_id
_entity_poly.type
_entity_poly.pdbx_seq_one_letter_code
_entity_poly.pdbx_strand_id
1 'polypeptide(L)'
;KAQEGRANEINTCIACNQACLDHAFLGKTASCLVNPRACHETQVSLDPLPESERLSLGVIGAGPAGCAFAIAAAQKGHSVTLYDSQSSIGGQFHMAKRVPGKEEFHETLRYFEVQLAKHGVRLEMNTSISVDDMAQDASTQKWIVATGVDPRDAKIPGSEGNPNVFSYIDVLKHNAKVGDKVAIIGAGGIGFDVAEFLLHPGDDGAKDKRANDVSIEEWWDEWGVDPTNKVAGGLRKDDDDTSKGHSSSKPTR
;
A
#
# COMPACT_ATOMS: atom_id res chain seq x y z
N LYS A 1 -11.24 -11.80 -18.56
CA LYS A 1 -10.64 -10.46 -18.31
C LYS A 1 -9.67 -10.06 -19.42
N ALA A 2 -8.45 -10.62 -19.51
CA ALA A 2 -7.47 -10.23 -20.54
C ALA A 2 -8.01 -10.40 -21.98
N GLN A 3 -8.54 -11.58 -22.32
CA GLN A 3 -9.15 -11.86 -23.63
C GLN A 3 -10.32 -10.93 -23.99
N GLU A 4 -11.01 -10.37 -22.99
CA GLU A 4 -12.17 -9.49 -23.17
C GLU A 4 -11.80 -8.00 -23.13
N GLY A 5 -10.51 -7.66 -23.09
CA GLY A 5 -10.07 -6.26 -22.99
C GLY A 5 -10.34 -5.61 -21.63
N ARG A 6 -10.67 -6.38 -20.59
CA ARG A 6 -10.97 -5.90 -19.23
C ARG A 6 -9.75 -6.01 -18.31
N ALA A 7 -8.58 -5.59 -18.82
CA ALA A 7 -7.30 -5.69 -18.10
C ALA A 7 -7.30 -4.83 -16.82
N ASN A 8 -7.95 -3.68 -16.86
CA ASN A 8 -8.21 -2.82 -15.69
C ASN A 8 -9.07 -3.50 -14.60
N GLU A 9 -9.67 -4.67 -14.82
CA GLU A 9 -10.31 -5.41 -13.74
C GLU A 9 -9.41 -6.47 -13.10
N ILE A 10 -8.23 -6.72 -13.65
CA ILE A 10 -7.31 -7.74 -13.13
C ILE A 10 -6.92 -7.35 -11.70
N ASN A 11 -6.94 -8.32 -10.79
CA ASN A 11 -6.41 -8.11 -9.45
C ASN A 11 -4.94 -8.53 -9.49
N THR A 12 -4.07 -7.55 -9.70
CA THR A 12 -2.65 -7.79 -10.00
C THR A 12 -1.92 -8.35 -8.78
N CYS A 13 -1.12 -9.40 -8.98
CA CYS A 13 -0.22 -9.88 -7.93
C CYS A 13 0.87 -8.83 -7.67
N ILE A 14 1.05 -8.43 -6.42
CA ILE A 14 2.05 -7.43 -6.01
C ILE A 14 3.37 -8.06 -5.53
N ALA A 15 3.60 -9.34 -5.82
CA ALA A 15 4.78 -10.10 -5.41
C ALA A 15 5.13 -10.06 -3.90
N CYS A 16 4.16 -9.75 -3.02
CA CYS A 16 4.43 -9.54 -1.59
C CYS A 16 4.89 -10.80 -0.84
N ASN A 17 4.61 -12.01 -1.36
CA ASN A 17 4.91 -13.31 -0.75
C ASN A 17 4.26 -13.62 0.61
N GLN A 18 3.64 -12.63 1.27
CA GLN A 18 3.16 -12.70 2.65
C GLN A 18 2.11 -13.77 2.93
N ALA A 19 1.16 -13.96 2.02
CA ALA A 19 0.05 -14.90 2.21
C ALA A 19 0.23 -16.19 1.42
N CYS A 20 1.06 -16.18 0.38
CA CYS A 20 1.34 -17.35 -0.45
C CYS A 20 2.57 -18.10 0.06
N LEU A 21 3.77 -17.62 -0.27
CA LEU A 21 5.03 -18.30 0.07
C LEU A 21 5.29 -18.34 1.57
N ASP A 22 5.12 -17.24 2.31
CA ASP A 22 5.40 -17.22 3.76
C ASP A 22 4.49 -18.20 4.51
N HIS A 23 3.21 -18.30 4.12
CA HIS A 23 2.31 -19.30 4.68
C HIS A 23 2.77 -20.72 4.34
N ALA A 24 3.11 -20.98 3.08
CA ALA A 24 3.56 -22.29 2.63
C ALA A 24 4.85 -22.74 3.36
N PHE A 25 5.82 -21.83 3.55
CA PHE A 25 7.05 -22.10 4.29
C PHE A 25 6.82 -22.39 5.78
N LEU A 26 5.72 -21.86 6.35
CA LEU A 26 5.29 -22.17 7.71
C LEU A 26 4.38 -23.41 7.81
N GLY A 27 4.18 -24.15 6.73
CA GLY A 27 3.29 -25.31 6.68
C GLY A 27 1.81 -24.97 6.88
N LYS A 28 1.41 -23.71 6.65
CA LYS A 28 0.02 -23.24 6.68
C LYS A 28 -0.60 -23.33 5.29
N THR A 29 -1.93 -23.34 5.22
CA THR A 29 -2.64 -23.18 3.95
C THR A 29 -2.25 -21.84 3.30
N ALA A 30 -1.79 -21.91 2.06
CA ALA A 30 -1.50 -20.71 1.27
C ALA A 30 -2.78 -19.87 1.06
N SER A 31 -2.59 -18.57 0.83
CA SER A 31 -3.64 -17.61 0.50
C SER A 31 -3.02 -16.48 -0.36
N CYS A 32 -3.71 -15.36 -0.51
CA CYS A 32 -3.22 -14.19 -1.23
C CYS A 32 -3.65 -12.91 -0.53
N LEU A 33 -2.72 -11.95 -0.40
CA LEU A 33 -2.98 -10.66 0.25
C LEU A 33 -4.10 -9.89 -0.46
N VAL A 34 -4.06 -9.83 -1.78
CA VAL A 34 -5.06 -9.10 -2.58
C VAL A 34 -6.27 -9.96 -2.94
N ASN A 35 -6.21 -11.28 -2.73
CA ASN A 35 -7.31 -12.21 -2.96
C ASN A 35 -7.48 -13.18 -1.78
N PRO A 36 -8.16 -12.78 -0.70
CA PRO A 36 -8.34 -13.63 0.49
C PRO A 36 -9.10 -14.94 0.23
N ARG A 37 -9.77 -15.09 -0.92
CA ARG A 37 -10.45 -16.33 -1.31
C ARG A 37 -9.52 -17.39 -1.89
N ALA A 38 -8.28 -17.04 -2.24
CA ALA A 38 -7.32 -18.01 -2.75
C ALA A 38 -7.13 -19.16 -1.74
N CYS A 39 -7.33 -20.39 -2.21
CA CYS A 39 -7.33 -21.63 -1.42
C CYS A 39 -8.41 -21.74 -0.33
N HIS A 40 -9.42 -20.85 -0.36
CA HIS A 40 -10.58 -20.83 0.55
C HIS A 40 -11.90 -20.69 -0.23
N GLU A 41 -11.90 -21.05 -1.51
CA GLU A 41 -12.97 -20.76 -2.47
C GLU A 41 -14.31 -21.38 -2.06
N THR A 42 -14.26 -22.57 -1.43
CA THR A 42 -15.43 -23.31 -0.95
C THR A 42 -15.93 -22.83 0.42
N GLN A 43 -15.13 -22.07 1.15
CA GLN A 43 -15.47 -21.57 2.49
C GLN A 43 -15.99 -20.13 2.42
N VAL A 44 -15.54 -19.35 1.44
CA VAL A 44 -15.89 -17.93 1.28
C VAL A 44 -16.64 -17.73 -0.04
N SER A 45 -17.96 -17.62 0.05
CA SER A 45 -18.84 -17.28 -1.07
C SER A 45 -19.17 -15.78 -1.12
N LEU A 46 -19.05 -15.22 -2.33
CA LEU A 46 -19.47 -13.85 -2.66
C LEU A 46 -20.73 -13.86 -3.52
N ASP A 47 -21.53 -14.94 -3.45
CA ASP A 47 -22.80 -15.01 -4.16
C ASP A 47 -23.74 -13.90 -3.65
N PRO A 48 -24.54 -13.29 -4.55
CA PRO A 48 -25.54 -12.30 -4.18
C PRO A 48 -26.53 -12.83 -3.16
N LEU A 49 -26.88 -11.99 -2.19
CA LEU A 49 -27.90 -12.30 -1.20
C LEU A 49 -29.31 -12.10 -1.79
N PRO A 50 -30.31 -12.82 -1.25
CA PRO A 50 -31.72 -12.51 -1.46
C PRO A 50 -32.01 -11.06 -1.13
N GLU A 51 -32.95 -10.44 -1.84
CA GLU A 51 -33.29 -9.03 -1.65
C GLU A 51 -33.69 -8.68 -0.21
N SER A 52 -34.38 -9.60 0.47
CA SER A 52 -34.78 -9.48 1.87
C SER A 52 -33.61 -9.41 2.87
N GLU A 53 -32.40 -9.80 2.46
CA GLU A 53 -31.20 -9.81 3.30
C GLU A 53 -30.24 -8.65 2.97
N ARG A 54 -30.55 -7.86 1.94
CA ARG A 54 -29.72 -6.71 1.54
C ARG A 54 -29.92 -5.56 2.54
N LEU A 55 -28.84 -4.82 2.75
CA LEU A 55 -28.77 -3.73 3.73
C LEU A 55 -28.16 -2.49 3.08
N SER A 56 -28.49 -1.33 3.64
CA SER A 56 -27.77 -0.07 3.43
C SER A 56 -26.61 0.04 4.43
N LEU A 57 -25.39 0.14 3.94
CA LEU A 57 -24.14 0.08 4.72
C LEU A 57 -23.32 1.36 4.55
N GLY A 58 -22.84 1.91 5.66
CA GLY A 58 -21.85 2.99 5.69
C GLY A 58 -20.48 2.44 6.11
N VAL A 59 -19.45 2.68 5.31
CA VAL A 59 -18.08 2.23 5.58
C VAL A 59 -17.19 3.46 5.80
N ILE A 60 -16.52 3.54 6.95
CA ILE A 60 -15.69 4.69 7.33
C ILE A 60 -14.22 4.31 7.17
N GLY A 61 -13.54 4.92 6.19
CA GLY A 61 -12.15 4.69 5.84
C GLY A 61 -12.01 3.87 4.56
N ALA A 62 -11.52 4.51 3.49
CA ALA A 62 -11.23 3.92 2.19
C ALA A 62 -9.78 3.40 2.10
N GLY A 63 -9.20 2.93 3.20
CA GLY A 63 -8.01 2.08 3.18
C GLY A 63 -8.30 0.70 2.55
N PRO A 64 -7.29 -0.19 2.45
CA PRO A 64 -7.46 -1.51 1.85
C PRO A 64 -8.56 -2.34 2.52
N ALA A 65 -8.72 -2.23 3.85
CA ALA A 65 -9.77 -2.92 4.59
C ALA A 65 -11.18 -2.45 4.18
N GLY A 66 -11.43 -1.14 4.16
CA GLY A 66 -12.73 -0.57 3.78
C GLY A 66 -13.05 -0.79 2.30
N CYS A 67 -12.07 -0.64 1.41
CA CYS A 67 -12.24 -0.93 -0.01
C CYS A 67 -12.62 -2.41 -0.25
N ALA A 68 -11.87 -3.35 0.35
CA ALA A 68 -12.16 -4.77 0.20
C ALA A 68 -13.55 -5.14 0.75
N PHE A 69 -13.91 -4.61 1.93
CA PHE A 69 -15.25 -4.81 2.49
C PHE A 69 -16.34 -4.25 1.58
N ALA A 70 -16.19 -2.99 1.12
CA ALA A 70 -17.20 -2.33 0.31
C ALA A 70 -17.45 -3.06 -1.01
N ILE A 71 -16.38 -3.51 -1.68
CA ILE A 71 -16.48 -4.31 -2.91
C ILE A 71 -17.20 -5.63 -2.63
N ALA A 72 -16.79 -6.37 -1.59
CA ALA A 72 -17.39 -7.66 -1.27
C ALA A 72 -18.86 -7.52 -0.86
N ALA A 73 -19.21 -6.52 -0.07
CA ALA A 73 -20.59 -6.26 0.35
C ALA A 73 -21.47 -5.84 -0.84
N ALA A 74 -20.97 -4.96 -1.71
CA ALA A 74 -21.70 -4.57 -2.91
C ALA A 74 -21.85 -5.74 -3.91
N GLN A 75 -20.85 -6.61 -4.04
CA GLN A 75 -20.95 -7.87 -4.80
C GLN A 75 -22.06 -8.78 -4.28
N LYS A 76 -22.26 -8.82 -2.96
CA LYS A 76 -23.36 -9.55 -2.32
C LYS A 76 -24.71 -8.83 -2.45
N GLY A 77 -24.76 -7.64 -3.03
CA GLY A 77 -25.98 -6.88 -3.31
C GLY A 77 -26.36 -5.83 -2.26
N HIS A 78 -25.51 -5.58 -1.25
CA HIS A 78 -25.76 -4.47 -0.32
C HIS A 78 -25.63 -3.11 -1.03
N SER A 79 -26.39 -2.11 -0.59
CA SER A 79 -26.14 -0.72 -0.95
C SER A 79 -25.03 -0.19 -0.04
N VAL A 80 -23.94 0.30 -0.62
CA VAL A 80 -22.74 0.68 0.16
C VAL A 80 -22.34 2.12 -0.16
N THR A 81 -22.19 2.92 0.88
CA THR A 81 -21.49 4.21 0.83
C THR A 81 -20.16 4.10 1.57
N LEU A 82 -19.06 4.40 0.89
CA LEU A 82 -17.70 4.39 1.42
C LEU A 82 -17.22 5.83 1.60
N TYR A 83 -16.94 6.19 2.85
CA TYR A 83 -16.49 7.51 3.27
C TYR A 83 -14.99 7.50 3.52
N ASP A 84 -14.30 8.59 3.17
CA ASP A 84 -12.94 8.85 3.63
C ASP A 84 -12.70 10.34 3.80
N SER A 85 -11.89 10.70 4.80
CA SER A 85 -11.46 12.07 5.07
C SER A 85 -10.49 12.61 4.01
N GLN A 86 -9.79 11.72 3.31
CA GLN A 86 -8.87 12.07 2.23
C GLN A 86 -9.63 12.24 0.91
N SER A 87 -8.96 12.85 -0.07
CA SER A 87 -9.53 13.11 -1.40
C SER A 87 -9.56 11.89 -2.33
N SER A 88 -8.89 10.79 -1.96
CA SER A 88 -8.80 9.55 -2.73
C SER A 88 -8.77 8.33 -1.82
N ILE A 89 -9.14 7.17 -2.38
CA ILE A 89 -9.03 5.87 -1.70
C ILE A 89 -7.56 5.46 -1.53
N GLY A 90 -7.30 4.54 -0.62
CA GLY A 90 -6.02 3.82 -0.52
C GLY A 90 -5.41 3.83 0.88
N GLY A 91 -5.70 4.86 1.68
CA GLY A 91 -5.13 5.00 3.01
C GLY A 91 -3.61 4.85 3.01
N GLN A 92 -3.07 3.97 3.84
CA GLN A 92 -1.61 3.75 3.94
C GLN A 92 -0.96 3.19 2.67
N PHE A 93 -1.72 2.62 1.73
CA PHE A 93 -1.14 2.17 0.45
C PHE A 93 -0.61 3.34 -0.38
N HIS A 94 -1.07 4.57 -0.15
CA HIS A 94 -0.47 5.77 -0.74
C HIS A 94 0.96 6.04 -0.26
N MET A 95 1.33 5.61 0.94
CA MET A 95 2.72 5.67 1.39
C MET A 95 3.49 4.46 0.88
N ALA A 96 2.90 3.25 0.97
CA ALA A 96 3.57 2.02 0.57
C ALA A 96 4.00 2.03 -0.91
N LYS A 97 3.15 2.54 -1.81
CA LYS A 97 3.44 2.58 -3.26
C LYS A 97 4.61 3.50 -3.66
N ARG A 98 5.05 4.36 -2.75
CA ARG A 98 6.16 5.31 -2.96
C ARG A 98 7.50 4.72 -2.55
N VAL A 99 7.50 3.57 -1.88
CA VAL A 99 8.71 2.88 -1.47
C VAL A 99 9.27 2.19 -2.72
N PRO A 100 10.54 2.42 -3.08
CA PRO A 100 11.17 1.71 -4.20
C PRO A 100 11.06 0.20 -4.05
N GLY A 101 10.73 -0.49 -5.14
CA GLY A 101 10.41 -1.92 -5.17
C GLY A 101 8.99 -2.27 -4.70
N LYS A 102 8.11 -1.28 -4.50
CA LYS A 102 6.68 -1.45 -4.15
C LYS A 102 5.74 -0.73 -5.12
N GLU A 103 6.18 -0.50 -6.35
CA GLU A 103 5.43 0.21 -7.39
C GLU A 103 4.11 -0.51 -7.74
N GLU A 104 4.05 -1.84 -7.60
CA GLU A 104 2.85 -2.65 -7.83
C GLU A 104 1.68 -2.31 -6.89
N PHE A 105 1.91 -1.60 -5.78
CA PHE A 105 0.80 -1.12 -4.94
C PHE A 105 -0.11 -0.13 -5.68
N HIS A 106 0.39 0.57 -6.71
CA HIS A 106 -0.47 1.36 -7.62
C HIS A 106 -1.53 0.47 -8.30
N GLU A 107 -1.18 -0.77 -8.65
CA GLU A 107 -2.12 -1.71 -9.31
C GLU A 107 -3.23 -2.18 -8.37
N THR A 108 -2.94 -2.31 -7.07
CA THR A 108 -3.98 -2.63 -6.09
C THR A 108 -4.96 -1.47 -5.92
N LEU A 109 -4.47 -0.22 -5.89
CA LEU A 109 -5.33 0.96 -5.84
C LEU A 109 -6.20 1.07 -7.09
N ARG A 110 -5.59 0.93 -8.27
CA ARG A 110 -6.31 0.87 -9.55
C ARG A 110 -7.37 -0.24 -9.56
N TYR A 111 -7.07 -1.41 -9.00
CA TYR A 111 -8.05 -2.50 -8.89
C TYR A 111 -9.23 -2.09 -8.02
N PHE A 112 -8.99 -1.50 -6.85
CA PHE A 112 -10.05 -1.03 -5.98
C PHE A 112 -10.92 0.03 -6.64
N GLU A 113 -10.33 1.05 -7.27
CA GLU A 113 -11.07 2.09 -8.00
C GLU A 113 -12.03 1.47 -9.02
N VAL A 114 -11.53 0.55 -9.85
CA VAL A 114 -12.33 -0.10 -10.89
C VAL A 114 -13.44 -0.98 -10.29
N GLN A 115 -13.14 -1.75 -9.25
CA GLN A 115 -14.15 -2.63 -8.64
C GLN A 115 -15.22 -1.86 -7.86
N LEU A 116 -14.84 -0.81 -7.13
CA LEU A 116 -15.79 0.05 -6.42
C LEU A 116 -16.80 0.66 -7.41
N ALA A 117 -16.30 1.23 -8.51
CA ALA A 117 -17.14 1.77 -9.57
C ALA A 117 -18.01 0.69 -10.23
N LYS A 118 -17.42 -0.46 -10.58
CA LYS A 118 -18.13 -1.58 -11.21
C LYS A 118 -19.28 -2.10 -10.36
N HIS A 119 -19.12 -2.12 -9.04
CA HIS A 119 -20.15 -2.60 -8.10
C HIS A 119 -21.05 -1.50 -7.57
N GLY A 120 -20.95 -0.27 -8.10
CA GLY A 120 -21.84 0.83 -7.74
C GLY A 120 -21.69 1.30 -6.30
N VAL A 121 -20.51 1.13 -5.69
CA VAL A 121 -20.23 1.68 -4.36
C VAL A 121 -20.21 3.21 -4.46
N ARG A 122 -21.03 3.87 -3.66
CA ARG A 122 -21.04 5.34 -3.57
C ARG A 122 -19.80 5.80 -2.80
N LEU A 123 -18.99 6.65 -3.40
CA LEU A 123 -17.80 7.21 -2.75
C LEU A 123 -18.08 8.63 -2.24
N GLU A 124 -17.82 8.87 -0.97
CA GLU A 124 -17.94 10.17 -0.31
C GLU A 124 -16.56 10.54 0.27
N MET A 125 -15.71 11.10 -0.59
CA MET A 125 -14.35 11.53 -0.23
C MET A 125 -14.37 12.91 0.43
N ASN A 126 -13.26 13.32 1.05
CA ASN A 126 -13.17 14.56 1.84
C ASN A 126 -14.25 14.66 2.93
N THR A 127 -14.71 13.53 3.44
CA THR A 127 -15.83 13.42 4.37
C THR A 127 -15.41 12.62 5.59
N SER A 128 -15.27 13.31 6.73
CA SER A 128 -15.08 12.67 8.02
C SER A 128 -16.45 12.36 8.64
N ILE A 129 -16.61 11.14 9.17
CA ILE A 129 -17.84 10.70 9.82
C ILE A 129 -17.61 10.60 11.33
N SER A 130 -18.38 11.39 12.09
CA SER A 130 -18.42 11.34 13.55
C SER A 130 -19.52 10.38 14.05
N VAL A 131 -19.51 10.10 15.36
CA VAL A 131 -20.55 9.29 16.01
C VAL A 131 -21.93 9.97 15.90
N ASP A 132 -21.98 11.30 15.92
CA ASP A 132 -23.23 12.05 15.79
C ASP A 132 -23.79 11.96 14.35
N ASP A 133 -22.92 12.03 13.34
CA ASP A 133 -23.33 11.82 11.94
C ASP A 133 -23.93 10.43 11.74
N MET A 134 -23.30 9.40 12.34
CA MET A 134 -23.79 8.03 12.32
C MET A 134 -25.16 7.87 12.98
N ALA A 135 -25.38 8.60 14.08
CA ALA A 135 -26.65 8.57 14.82
C ALA A 135 -27.78 9.32 14.10
N GLN A 136 -27.44 10.33 13.29
CA GLN A 136 -28.40 11.14 12.54
C GLN A 136 -28.78 10.54 11.18
N ASP A 137 -27.94 9.68 10.61
CA ASP A 137 -28.23 8.99 9.35
C ASP A 137 -29.13 7.76 9.54
N ALA A 138 -30.45 8.00 9.47
CA ALA A 138 -31.45 6.94 9.51
C ALA A 138 -31.46 6.03 8.27
N SER A 139 -30.76 6.39 7.18
CA SER A 139 -30.72 5.61 5.94
C SER A 139 -29.66 4.51 5.97
N THR A 140 -28.66 4.62 6.84
CA THR A 140 -27.62 3.62 7.04
C THR A 140 -28.02 2.63 8.14
N GLN A 141 -28.13 1.35 7.80
CA GLN A 141 -28.56 0.32 8.76
C GLN A 141 -27.41 -0.26 9.58
N LYS A 142 -26.20 -0.29 9.02
CA LYS A 142 -24.99 -0.75 9.70
C LYS A 142 -23.78 0.08 9.28
N TRP A 143 -22.93 0.35 10.27
CA TRP A 143 -21.67 1.06 10.09
C TRP A 143 -20.49 0.12 10.25
N ILE A 144 -19.51 0.26 9.36
CA ILE A 144 -18.26 -0.49 9.35
C ILE A 144 -17.12 0.50 9.55
N VAL A 145 -16.34 0.30 10.61
CA VAL A 145 -15.22 1.15 10.96
C VAL A 145 -13.93 0.54 10.43
N ALA A 146 -13.28 1.22 9.49
CA ALA A 146 -12.04 0.83 8.83
C ALA A 146 -11.05 2.02 8.76
N THR A 147 -10.99 2.82 9.83
CA THR A 147 -10.32 4.13 9.91
C THR A 147 -8.79 4.07 9.94
N GLY A 148 -8.19 2.89 9.89
CA GLY A 148 -6.74 2.72 9.87
C GLY A 148 -6.11 2.77 11.27
N VAL A 149 -4.89 3.31 11.35
CA VAL A 149 -4.11 3.42 12.58
C VAL A 149 -3.30 4.71 12.57
N ASP A 150 -2.98 5.20 13.77
CA ASP A 150 -2.03 6.29 13.98
C ASP A 150 -0.64 5.73 14.35
N PRO A 151 0.46 6.41 13.97
CA PRO A 151 1.80 6.07 14.45
C PRO A 151 1.84 6.04 15.98
N ARG A 152 2.54 5.03 16.53
CA ARG A 152 2.79 4.99 17.97
C ARG A 152 3.72 6.13 18.37
N ASP A 153 3.32 6.89 19.38
CA ASP A 153 4.22 7.79 20.07
C ASP A 153 5.27 6.99 20.87
N ALA A 154 6.54 7.16 20.50
CA ALA A 154 7.66 6.46 21.11
C ALA A 154 8.00 6.97 22.53
N LYS A 155 7.48 8.15 22.94
CA LYS A 155 7.70 8.75 24.26
C LYS A 155 9.18 8.79 24.69
N ILE A 156 10.06 9.11 23.75
CA ILE A 156 11.51 9.17 24.00
C ILE A 156 11.82 10.54 24.64
N PRO A 157 12.52 10.60 25.78
CA PRO A 157 12.88 11.89 26.39
C PRO A 157 13.59 12.82 25.39
N GLY A 158 13.04 14.02 25.22
CA GLY A 158 13.57 15.03 24.28
C GLY A 158 13.10 14.88 22.82
N SER A 159 12.16 13.98 22.53
CA SER A 159 11.57 13.87 21.19
C SER A 159 10.46 14.89 20.92
N GLU A 160 9.71 15.27 21.95
CA GLU A 160 8.60 16.23 21.80
C GLU A 160 9.09 17.61 21.38
N GLY A 161 8.50 18.16 20.30
CA GLY A 161 8.84 19.48 19.78
C GLY A 161 10.22 19.60 19.14
N ASN A 162 10.99 18.50 19.05
CA ASN A 162 12.30 18.50 18.45
C ASN A 162 12.18 18.51 16.91
N PRO A 163 12.72 19.52 16.20
CA PRO A 163 12.56 19.64 14.75
C PRO A 163 13.29 18.55 13.95
N ASN A 164 14.15 17.74 14.59
CA ASN A 164 14.86 16.63 13.96
C ASN A 164 14.18 15.27 14.17
N VAL A 165 13.00 15.24 14.79
CA VAL A 165 12.23 14.02 15.02
C VAL A 165 11.07 13.98 14.04
N PHE A 166 11.09 12.99 13.15
CA PHE A 166 10.06 12.77 12.14
C PHE A 166 9.37 11.43 12.37
N SER A 167 8.06 11.39 12.14
CA SER A 167 7.35 10.13 11.94
C SER A 167 7.59 9.59 10.53
N TYR A 168 7.31 8.31 10.31
CA TYR A 168 7.32 7.75 8.95
C TYR A 168 6.29 8.41 8.03
N ILE A 169 5.21 8.99 8.58
CA ILE A 169 4.20 9.73 7.80
C ILE A 169 4.81 11.06 7.32
N ASP A 170 5.56 11.76 8.17
CA ASP A 170 6.22 13.01 7.77
C ASP A 170 7.15 12.77 6.58
N VAL A 171 7.89 11.66 6.58
CA VAL A 171 8.79 11.28 5.50
C VAL A 171 8.01 10.79 4.27
N LEU A 172 7.22 9.73 4.40
CA LEU A 172 6.61 9.02 3.25
C LEU A 172 5.33 9.66 2.72
N LYS A 173 4.66 10.54 3.46
CA LYS A 173 3.45 11.25 3.00
C LYS A 173 3.72 12.73 2.77
N HIS A 174 4.43 13.38 3.69
CA HIS A 174 4.58 14.83 3.69
C HIS A 174 5.92 15.33 3.10
N ASN A 175 6.81 14.42 2.67
CA ASN A 175 8.10 14.77 2.07
C ASN A 175 8.92 15.71 2.98
N ALA A 176 8.97 15.38 4.27
CA ALA A 176 9.79 16.10 5.22
C ALA A 176 11.25 16.12 4.73
N LYS A 177 11.91 17.28 4.88
CA LYS A 177 13.31 17.43 4.51
C LYS A 177 14.19 16.72 5.54
N VAL A 178 14.73 15.56 5.16
CA VAL A 178 15.64 14.76 5.97
C VAL A 178 17.08 15.06 5.57
N GLY A 179 17.99 15.21 6.54
CA GLY A 179 19.41 15.46 6.29
C GLY A 179 20.21 14.19 5.99
N ASP A 180 21.51 14.35 5.70
CA ASP A 180 22.38 13.25 5.25
C ASP A 180 22.65 12.16 6.30
N LYS A 181 22.42 12.44 7.59
CA LYS A 181 22.65 11.51 8.70
C LYS A 181 21.36 11.25 9.44
N VAL A 182 20.88 10.03 9.34
CA VAL A 182 19.58 9.61 9.87
C VAL A 182 19.77 8.47 10.86
N ALA A 183 19.06 8.54 11.98
CA ALA A 183 18.87 7.41 12.89
C ALA A 183 17.41 6.99 12.84
N ILE A 184 17.15 5.73 12.47
CA ILE A 184 15.80 5.16 12.42
C ILE A 184 15.55 4.37 13.71
N ILE A 185 14.50 4.76 14.45
CA ILE A 185 14.10 4.09 15.68
C ILE A 185 12.90 3.18 15.38
N GLY A 186 13.18 1.88 15.26
CA GLY A 186 12.20 0.83 14.96
C GLY A 186 12.54 0.07 13.68
N ALA A 187 12.81 -1.24 13.80
CA ALA A 187 13.28 -2.09 12.70
C ALA A 187 12.19 -3.02 12.11
N GLY A 188 10.91 -2.66 12.27
CA GLY A 188 9.80 -3.37 11.61
C GLY A 188 9.75 -3.07 10.10
N GLY A 189 8.80 -3.67 9.38
CA GLY A 189 8.67 -3.49 7.92
C GLY A 189 8.67 -2.03 7.47
N ILE A 190 7.93 -1.15 8.14
CA ILE A 190 7.92 0.30 7.84
C ILE A 190 9.30 0.95 8.06
N GLY A 191 10.07 0.51 9.06
CA GLY A 191 11.41 1.03 9.30
C GLY A 191 12.38 0.70 8.15
N PHE A 192 12.29 -0.51 7.61
CA PHE A 192 13.03 -0.91 6.40
C PHE A 192 12.55 -0.13 5.17
N ASP A 193 11.24 0.05 5.00
CA ASP A 193 10.68 0.85 3.91
C ASP A 193 11.18 2.31 3.95
N VAL A 194 11.25 2.93 5.14
CA VAL A 194 11.79 4.28 5.31
C VAL A 194 13.28 4.29 5.01
N ALA A 195 14.04 3.28 5.44
CA ALA A 195 15.47 3.18 5.14
C ALA A 195 15.70 3.08 3.63
N GLU A 196 14.96 2.21 2.95
CA GLU A 196 15.01 2.07 1.49
C GLU A 196 14.66 3.40 0.81
N PHE A 197 13.53 4.00 1.17
CA PHE A 197 13.11 5.27 0.61
C PHE A 197 14.16 6.39 0.77
N LEU A 198 14.84 6.47 1.93
CA LEU A 198 15.85 7.50 2.19
C LEU A 198 17.19 7.23 1.49
N LEU A 199 17.58 5.95 1.34
CA LEU A 199 18.81 5.56 0.67
C LEU A 199 18.68 5.57 -0.86
N HIS A 200 17.47 5.42 -1.38
CA HIS A 200 17.23 5.34 -2.80
C HIS A 200 17.56 6.67 -3.51
N PRO A 201 18.34 6.64 -4.60
CA PRO A 201 18.74 7.83 -5.31
C PRO A 201 17.55 8.54 -5.98
N GLY A 202 17.72 9.83 -6.27
CA GLY A 202 16.69 10.65 -6.90
C GLY A 202 15.82 11.42 -5.91
N ASP A 203 14.99 12.31 -6.44
CA ASP A 203 14.04 13.08 -5.63
C ASP A 203 12.80 12.25 -5.25
N ASP A 204 11.98 12.77 -4.36
CA ASP A 204 10.78 12.09 -3.86
C ASP A 204 9.74 11.79 -4.95
N GLY A 205 9.78 12.52 -6.08
CA GLY A 205 8.93 12.30 -7.24
C GLY A 205 9.42 11.15 -8.11
N ALA A 206 10.74 10.99 -8.24
CA ALA A 206 11.36 9.86 -8.91
C ALA A 206 11.05 8.51 -8.24
N LYS A 207 10.65 8.51 -6.96
CA LYS A 207 10.32 7.32 -6.16
C LYS A 207 8.85 6.89 -6.25
N ASP A 208 7.93 7.78 -6.65
CA ASP A 208 6.50 7.44 -6.82
C ASP A 208 6.20 7.04 -8.28
N LYS A 209 6.85 5.98 -8.75
CA LYS A 209 6.65 5.42 -10.10
C LYS A 209 5.58 4.33 -10.09
N ARG A 210 4.91 4.16 -11.24
CA ARG A 210 4.12 2.95 -11.49
C ARG A 210 5.03 1.87 -12.05
N ALA A 211 4.73 0.61 -11.79
CA ALA A 211 5.53 -0.51 -12.28
C ALA A 211 5.72 -0.48 -13.81
N ASN A 212 4.71 -0.06 -14.57
CA ASN A 212 4.79 0.05 -16.04
C ASN A 212 5.61 1.25 -16.54
N ASP A 213 5.97 2.19 -15.66
CA ASP A 213 6.78 3.36 -16.00
C ASP A 213 8.28 3.10 -15.75
N VAL A 214 8.62 1.99 -15.06
CA VAL A 214 10.00 1.54 -14.86
C VAL A 214 10.41 0.69 -16.05
N SER A 215 11.47 1.09 -16.77
CA SER A 215 11.96 0.27 -17.88
C SER A 215 12.66 -0.99 -17.37
N ILE A 216 12.71 -2.04 -18.19
CA ILE A 216 13.40 -3.27 -17.80
C ILE A 216 14.92 -3.03 -17.58
N GLU A 217 15.51 -2.08 -18.31
CA GLU A 217 16.90 -1.67 -18.14
C GLU A 217 17.12 -0.94 -16.82
N GLU A 218 16.23 0.02 -16.48
CA GLU A 218 16.27 0.70 -15.18
C GLU A 218 16.17 -0.32 -14.04
N TRP A 219 15.22 -1.25 -14.15
CA TRP A 219 15.06 -2.32 -13.17
C TRP A 219 16.30 -3.23 -13.08
N TRP A 220 16.91 -3.60 -14.22
CA TRP A 220 18.15 -4.39 -14.19
C TRP A 220 19.32 -3.64 -13.57
N ASP A 221 19.43 -2.34 -13.81
CA ASP A 221 20.48 -1.50 -13.24
C ASP A 221 20.30 -1.38 -11.71
N GLU A 222 19.07 -1.13 -11.26
CA GLU A 222 18.72 -1.01 -9.84
C GLU A 222 18.98 -2.30 -9.06
N TRP A 223 18.52 -3.43 -9.59
CA TRP A 223 18.61 -4.73 -8.91
C TRP A 223 19.87 -5.52 -9.26
N GLY A 224 20.81 -4.92 -10.00
CA GLY A 224 22.08 -5.54 -10.37
C GLY A 224 21.91 -6.81 -11.21
N VAL A 225 20.88 -6.89 -12.04
CA VAL A 225 20.58 -8.10 -12.84
C VAL A 225 21.42 -8.11 -14.12
N ASP A 226 22.12 -9.22 -14.36
CA ASP A 226 22.81 -9.50 -15.63
C ASP A 226 21.82 -10.17 -16.61
N PRO A 227 21.30 -9.46 -17.62
CA PRO A 227 20.35 -10.02 -18.56
C PRO A 227 20.95 -11.12 -19.45
N THR A 228 22.29 -11.22 -19.51
CA THR A 228 22.95 -12.29 -20.27
C THR A 228 22.92 -13.63 -19.54
N ASN A 229 22.69 -13.61 -18.22
CA ASN A 229 22.64 -14.76 -17.33
C ASN A 229 23.84 -15.70 -17.49
N LYS A 230 25.03 -15.13 -17.75
CA LYS A 230 26.27 -15.88 -17.99
C LYS A 230 27.04 -16.22 -16.71
N VAL A 231 26.71 -15.55 -15.62
CA VAL A 231 27.30 -15.76 -14.29
C VAL A 231 26.30 -16.49 -13.39
N ALA A 232 26.79 -17.38 -12.52
CA ALA A 232 25.94 -18.06 -11.54
C ALA A 232 25.18 -17.03 -10.68
N GLY A 233 23.87 -17.20 -10.57
CA GLY A 233 23.00 -16.26 -9.85
C GLY A 233 22.48 -15.09 -10.69
N GLY A 234 22.95 -14.90 -11.93
CA GLY A 234 22.42 -13.87 -12.84
C GLY A 234 22.61 -12.44 -12.36
N LEU A 235 23.57 -12.20 -11.47
CA LEU A 235 23.91 -10.88 -10.97
C LEU A 235 25.08 -10.30 -11.77
N ARG A 236 25.02 -8.99 -12.03
CA ARG A 236 26.17 -8.22 -12.50
C ARG A 236 27.28 -8.38 -11.46
N LYS A 237 28.52 -8.43 -11.93
CA LYS A 237 29.65 -8.34 -11.01
C LYS A 237 29.60 -6.96 -10.38
N ASP A 238 29.74 -6.90 -9.06
CA ASP A 238 30.03 -5.64 -8.38
C ASP A 238 31.29 -5.08 -9.06
N ASP A 239 31.15 -3.95 -9.76
CA ASP A 239 32.32 -3.17 -10.07
C ASP A 239 32.88 -2.72 -8.72
N ASP A 240 34.11 -3.09 -8.42
CA ASP A 240 34.88 -2.82 -7.19
C ASP A 240 35.08 -1.30 -6.89
N ASP A 241 34.24 -0.42 -7.46
CA ASP A 241 34.35 1.03 -7.42
C ASP A 241 33.08 1.71 -6.88
N THR A 242 32.66 1.32 -5.67
CA THR A 242 31.78 2.17 -4.84
C THR A 242 32.59 3.27 -4.13
N SER A 243 33.48 3.94 -4.86
CA SER A 243 34.13 5.18 -4.42
C SER A 243 33.34 6.45 -4.74
N LYS A 244 32.08 6.34 -5.19
CA LYS A 244 31.11 7.46 -5.09
C LYS A 244 30.61 7.61 -3.65
N GLY A 245 31.59 7.74 -2.74
CA GLY A 245 31.37 8.27 -1.41
C GLY A 245 30.80 9.69 -1.55
N HIS A 246 29.87 9.98 -0.66
CA HIS A 246 29.47 11.34 -0.33
C HIS A 246 30.72 12.23 -0.31
N SER A 247 30.66 13.35 -1.03
CA SER A 247 31.67 14.41 -0.97
C SER A 247 31.75 14.96 0.46
N SER A 248 32.45 14.26 1.34
CA SER A 248 32.87 14.79 2.63
C SER A 248 34.07 15.69 2.36
N SER A 249 33.84 17.00 2.30
CA SER A 249 34.90 17.98 2.49
C SER A 249 35.50 17.74 3.87
N LYS A 250 36.68 17.12 3.93
CA LYS A 250 37.48 17.04 5.16
C LYS A 250 37.83 18.47 5.60
N PRO A 251 37.58 18.87 6.86
CA PRO A 251 38.21 20.05 7.40
C PRO A 251 39.69 19.71 7.61
N THR A 252 40.57 20.49 6.98
CA THR A 252 41.98 20.58 7.39
C THR A 252 42.07 21.07 8.83
N ARG A 253 43.06 20.51 9.55
CA ARG A 253 43.41 20.72 10.96
C ARG A 253 43.21 22.14 11.48
#